data_AF-A0A8S3K6M4-F1
#
_entry.id   AF-A0A8S3K6M4-F1
#
_cell.length_a   1.000
_cell.length_b   1.000
_cell.length_c   1.000
_cell.angle_alpha   90.00
_cell.angle_beta   90.00
_cell.angle_gamma   90.00
#
_symmetry.space_group_name_H-M   'P 1'
#
loop_
_entity.id
_entity.type
_entity.pdbx_description
1 polymer ?
#
loop_
_entity_poly.entity_id
_entity_poly.type
_entity_poly.pdbx_seq_one_letter_code
_entity_poly.pdbx_strand_id
1 'polypeptide(L)' 'MNSVSVGSTSISSSTYAIADRGTALIVGPTAQVESLNGALDGTYDSNSQLYTVDCHTRSLSSFPNVTFTIGDTV' A
#
# COMPACT_ATOMS: atom_id res chain seq x y z
N MET A 1 -5.04 3.37 14.04
CA MET A 1 -3.82 3.71 13.28
C MET A 1 -3.92 5.16 12.87
N ASN A 2 -2.84 5.93 12.98
CA ASN A 2 -2.84 7.38 12.82
C ASN A 2 -2.83 7.80 11.34
N SER A 3 -2.05 7.10 10.51
CA SER A 3 -1.97 7.37 9.07
C SER A 3 -1.30 6.24 8.30
N VAL A 4 -1.47 6.26 6.98
CA VAL A 4 -0.67 5.47 6.02
C VAL A 4 -0.12 6.42 4.97
N SER A 5 1.15 6.25 4.61
CA SER A 5 1.79 6.99 3.53
C SER A 5 2.64 6.08 2.65
N VAL A 6 2.90 6.53 1.42
CA VAL A 6 3.83 5.90 0.49
C VAL A 6 4.81 6.96 0.00
N GLY A 7 6.06 6.87 0.46
CA GLY A 7 7.02 7.98 0.32
C GLY A 7 6.48 9.24 0.98
N SER A 8 6.35 10.34 0.21
CA SER A 8 5.75 11.60 0.67
C SER A 8 4.24 11.70 0.46
N THR A 9 3.61 10.70 -0.17
CA THR A 9 2.18 10.72 -0.49
C THR A 9 1.36 10.18 0.67
N SER A 10 0.42 10.98 1.17
CA SER A 10 -0.55 10.54 2.18
C SER A 10 -1.64 9.66 1.54
N ILE A 11 -1.84 8.46 2.07
CA ILE A 11 -2.84 7.49 1.60
C ILE A 11 -4.06 7.49 2.49
N SER A 12 -3.88 7.56 3.81
CA SER A 12 -4.97 7.63 4.75
C SER A 12 -4.65 8.53 5.93
N SER A 13 -5.69 9.15 6.48
CA SER A 13 -5.69 9.71 7.83
C SER A 13 -6.03 8.61 8.85
N SER A 14 -6.41 9.03 10.07
CA SER A 14 -6.76 8.14 11.17
C SER A 14 -7.81 7.11 10.74
N THR A 15 -7.48 5.83 10.92
CA THR A 15 -8.31 4.71 10.49
C THR A 15 -8.14 3.49 11.38
N TYR A 16 -9.08 2.56 11.31
CA TYR A 16 -9.02 1.28 11.99
C TYR A 16 -8.11 0.30 11.24
N ALA A 17 -7.43 -0.55 12.00
CA ALA A 17 -6.59 -1.62 11.48
C ALA A 17 -6.59 -2.78 12.48
N ILE A 18 -6.33 -3.99 11.99
CA ILE A 18 -6.19 -5.19 12.80
C ILE A 18 -4.95 -5.97 12.33
N ALA A 19 -4.19 -6.53 13.27
CA ALA A 19 -3.16 -7.50 12.95
C ALA A 19 -3.83 -8.87 12.72
N ASP A 20 -4.01 -9.24 11.47
CA ASP A 20 -4.73 -10.45 11.06
C ASP A 20 -3.76 -11.54 10.57
N ARG A 21 -3.68 -12.66 11.29
CA ARG A 21 -2.87 -13.82 10.89
C ARG A 21 -3.52 -14.65 9.78
N GLY A 22 -4.81 -14.47 9.52
CA GLY A 22 -5.56 -15.20 8.49
C GLY A 22 -5.30 -14.68 7.07
N THR A 23 -4.67 -13.52 6.92
CA THR A 23 -4.44 -12.85 5.64
C THR A 23 -2.96 -12.72 5.35
N ALA A 24 -2.52 -13.13 4.15
CA ALA A 24 -1.10 -13.09 3.75
C ALA A 24 -0.63 -11.70 3.30
N LEU A 25 -1.56 -10.84 2.88
CA LEU A 25 -1.31 -9.49 2.35
C LEU A 25 -1.90 -8.42 3.27
N ILE A 26 -1.60 -7.16 2.98
CA ILE A 26 -2.31 -6.02 3.56
C ILE A 26 -3.56 -5.74 2.74
N VAL A 27 -4.71 -5.75 3.40
CA VAL A 27 -6.02 -5.45 2.78
C VAL A 27 -6.59 -4.19 3.44
N GLY A 28 -7.21 -3.34 2.63
CA GLY A 28 -7.80 -2.09 3.08
C GLY A 28 -8.95 -1.65 2.18
N PRO A 29 -9.57 -0.49 2.45
CA PRO A 29 -10.65 0.00 1.63
C PRO A 29 -10.15 0.38 0.23
N THR A 30 -11.02 0.19 -0.78
CA THR A 30 -10.67 0.24 -2.20
C THR A 30 -9.94 1.53 -2.59
N ALA A 31 -10.45 2.70 -2.18
CA ALA A 31 -9.85 3.98 -2.54
C ALA A 31 -8.40 4.14 -2.07
N GLN A 32 -8.07 3.65 -0.87
CA GLN A 32 -6.71 3.70 -0.33
C GLN A 32 -5.79 2.71 -1.03
N VAL A 33 -6.27 1.51 -1.33
CA VAL A 33 -5.49 0.48 -2.06
C VAL A 33 -5.22 0.93 -3.50
N GLU A 34 -6.21 1.51 -4.18
CA GLU A 34 -6.05 2.11 -5.50
C GLU A 34 -5.03 3.26 -5.48
N SER A 35 -5.16 4.18 -4.53
CA SER A 35 -4.23 5.32 -4.40
C SER A 35 -2.80 4.86 -4.09
N LEU A 36 -2.64 3.85 -3.24
CA LEU A 36 -1.32 3.29 -2.89
C LEU A 36 -0.67 2.61 -4.08
N ASN A 37 -1.40 1.72 -4.77
CA ASN A 37 -0.84 1.02 -5.93
C ASN A 37 -0.57 1.97 -7.09
N GLY A 38 -1.41 2.99 -7.31
CA GLY A 38 -1.15 4.04 -8.30
C GLY A 38 0.15 4.80 -8.03
N ALA A 39 0.47 5.09 -6.76
CA ALA A 39 1.74 5.73 -6.38
C ALA A 39 2.97 4.83 -6.55
N LEU A 40 2.78 3.51 -6.69
CA LEU A 40 3.82 2.52 -6.96
C LEU A 40 3.88 2.14 -8.45
N ASP A 41 3.19 2.87 -9.33
CA ASP A 41 3.06 2.54 -10.76
C ASP A 41 2.48 1.13 -11.00
N GLY A 42 1.62 0.67 -10.07
CA GLY A 42 0.95 -0.62 -10.14
C GLY A 42 -0.14 -0.63 -11.20
N THR A 43 -0.18 -1.67 -12.02
CA THR A 43 -1.22 -1.90 -13.02
C THR A 43 -2.20 -2.95 -12.50
N TYR A 44 -3.50 -2.63 -12.49
CA TYR A 44 -4.54 -3.57 -12.10
C TYR A 44 -4.84 -4.56 -13.24
N ASP A 45 -4.80 -5.86 -12.93
CA ASP A 45 -5.27 -6.93 -13.81
C ASP A 45 -6.62 -7.45 -13.31
N SER A 46 -7.67 -7.24 -14.12
CA SER A 46 -9.03 -7.66 -13.79
C SER A 46 -9.24 -9.17 -13.78
N ASN A 47 -8.39 -9.95 -14.44
CA ASN A 47 -8.51 -11.40 -14.48
C ASN A 47 -7.99 -12.03 -13.19
N SER A 48 -6.81 -11.58 -12.73
CA SER A 48 -6.20 -12.05 -11.49
C SER A 48 -6.66 -11.28 -10.24
N GLN A 49 -7.29 -10.11 -10.42
CA GLN A 49 -7.68 -9.18 -9.36
C GLN A 49 -6.48 -8.70 -8.53
N LEU A 50 -5.32 -8.54 -9.17
CA LEU A 50 -4.07 -8.13 -8.55
C LEU A 50 -3.53 -6.85 -9.18
N TYR A 51 -2.74 -6.11 -8.40
CA TYR A 51 -1.86 -5.08 -8.95
C TYR A 51 -0.48 -5.68 -9.21
N THR A 52 0.06 -5.41 -10.39
CA THR A 52 1.40 -5.87 -10.80
C THR A 52 2.31 -4.69 -11.06
N VAL A 53 3.61 -4.86 -10.77
CA VAL A 53 4.68 -3.91 -11.09
C VAL A 53 5.74 -4.60 -11.92
N ASP A 54 6.45 -3.84 -12.77
CA ASP A 54 7.54 -4.38 -13.57
C ASP A 54 8.82 -4.52 -12.74
N CYS A 55 9.22 -5.76 -12.47
CA CYS A 55 10.46 -6.07 -11.74
C CYS A 55 11.72 -6.06 -12.63
N HIS A 56 11.58 -5.99 -13.95
CA HIS A 56 12.68 -6.10 -14.91
C HIS A 56 13.29 -4.74 -15.22
N THR A 57 12.45 -3.73 -15.46
CA THR A 57 12.91 -2.37 -15.78
C THR A 57 13.00 -1.47 -14.55
N ARG A 58 12.43 -1.89 -13.41
CA ARG A 58 12.43 -1.12 -12.16
C ARG A 58 13.04 -1.91 -11.02
N SER A 59 14.04 -1.32 -10.36
CA SER A 59 14.63 -1.91 -9.16
C SER A 59 13.63 -1.87 -8.01
N LEU A 60 13.43 -2.97 -7.30
CA LEU A 60 12.63 -3.01 -6.08
C LEU A 60 13.13 -2.01 -5.02
N SER A 61 14.43 -1.72 -4.99
CA SER A 61 15.01 -0.71 -4.08
C SER A 61 14.63 0.74 -4.42
N SER A 62 14.06 0.98 -5.60
CA SER A 62 13.60 2.32 -6.01
C SER A 62 12.19 2.63 -5.54
N PHE A 63 11.44 1.63 -5.06
CA PHE A 63 10.10 1.85 -4.56
C PHE A 63 10.16 2.56 -3.20
N PRO A 64 9.29 3.56 -2.98
CA PRO A 64 9.20 4.21 -1.68
C PRO A 64 8.63 3.25 -0.64
N ASN A 65 9.00 3.48 0.63
CA ASN A 65 8.40 2.74 1.74
C ASN A 65 6.91 3.04 1.85
N VAL A 66 6.13 2.01 2.16
CA VAL A 66 4.80 2.17 2.73
C VAL A 66 4.95 2.23 4.24
N THR A 67 4.56 3.36 4.84
CA THR A 67 4.69 3.61 6.27
C THR A 67 3.31 3.62 6.93
N PHE A 68 3.15 2.83 7.99
CA PHE A 68 1.96 2.80 8.83
C PHE A 68 2.28 3.47 10.16
N THR A 69 1.70 4.64 10.44
CA THR A 69 1.95 5.33 11.72
C THR A 69 0.95 4.84 12.77
N ILE A 70 1.43 4.27 13.87
CA ILE A 70 0.59 3.70 14.94
C ILE A 70 1.07 4.24 16.29
N GLY A 71 0.18 4.91 17.03
CA GLY A 71 0.55 5.54 18.31
C GLY A 71 1.66 6.57 18.13
N ASP A 72 1.60 7.32 17.02
CA ASP A 72 2.60 8.33 16.62
C ASP A 72 4.02 7.78 16.41
N THR A 73 4.14 6.46 16.23
CA THR A 73 5.37 5.75 15.88
C THR A 73 5.31 5.24 14.44
N VAL A 74 6.42 5.32 13.73
CA VAL A 74 6.61 4.84 12.34
C VAL A 74 7.33 3.50 12.28
#